data_AF-A0A8X6MTG6-F1
#
_entry.id   AF-A0A8X6MTG6-F1
#
_cell.length_a   1.000
_cell.length_b   1.000
_cell.length_c   1.000
_cell.angle_alpha   90.00
_cell.angle_beta   90.00
_cell.angle_gamma   90.00
#
_symmetry.space_group_name_H-M   'P 1'
#
loop_
_entity.id
_entity.type
_entity.pdbx_description
1 polymer ?
#
loop_
_entity_poly.entity_id
_entity_poly.type
_entity_poly.pdbx_seq_one_letter_code
_entity_poly.pdbx_strand_id
1 'polypeptide(L)'
;MILINCDTERDSRWLSVMPAGTGIWIIHLTIHFLGQTIVLYEGSPFFLSPTSFWDVLEKHRISHILMFPNPLDEMQKRNYSPTKKLNLSLVRLATVGCSTKPKTYDFLVRNLKDSVFSPTYGNS
;
A
#
# COMPACT_ATOMS: atom_id res chain seq x y z
N MET A 1 -9.92 10.16 -13.40
CA MET A 1 -8.54 10.58 -13.75
C MET A 1 -7.78 10.88 -12.46
N ILE A 2 -7.29 9.84 -11.77
CA ILE A 2 -6.58 9.95 -10.47
C ILE A 2 -5.13 9.44 -10.58
N LEU A 3 -4.82 8.64 -11.60
CA LEU A 3 -3.55 7.92 -11.73
C LEU A 3 -2.36 8.77 -12.18
N ILE A 4 -2.58 9.93 -12.81
CA ILE A 4 -1.48 10.81 -13.27
C ILE A 4 -0.76 11.49 -12.09
N ASN A 5 -1.39 11.57 -10.91
CA ASN A 5 -0.83 12.26 -9.74
C ASN A 5 0.03 11.37 -8.83
N CYS A 6 0.24 10.10 -9.16
CA CYS A 6 0.87 9.12 -8.27
C CYS A 6 2.35 8.86 -8.60
N ASP A 7 3.03 9.77 -9.31
CA ASP A 7 4.47 9.70 -9.65
C ASP A 7 4.95 8.31 -10.09
N THR A 8 4.25 7.76 -11.08
CA THR A 8 4.38 6.36 -11.41
C THR A 8 5.21 6.18 -12.69
N GLU A 9 6.26 5.36 -12.59
CA GLU A 9 7.21 5.07 -13.65
C GLU A 9 6.98 3.65 -14.21
N ARG A 10 7.67 3.30 -15.31
CA ARG A 10 7.48 2.03 -16.01
C ARG A 10 7.91 0.81 -15.18
N ASP A 11 8.80 1.02 -14.21
CA ASP A 11 9.28 0.04 -13.25
C ASP A 11 8.48 0.04 -11.93
N SER A 12 7.46 0.90 -11.81
CA SER A 12 6.58 0.93 -10.65
C SER A 12 5.85 -0.39 -10.44
N ARG A 13 5.85 -0.84 -9.18
CA ARG A 13 5.16 -2.05 -8.72
C ARG A 13 4.14 -1.67 -7.68
N TRP A 14 2.87 -1.89 -8.02
CA TRP A 14 1.73 -1.57 -7.18
C TRP A 14 1.30 -2.78 -6.37
N LEU A 15 1.27 -2.66 -5.06
CA LEU A 15 0.65 -3.65 -4.17
C LEU A 15 -0.79 -3.27 -3.89
N SER A 16 -1.71 -4.19 -4.17
CA SER A 16 -3.11 -4.07 -3.84
C SER A 16 -3.49 -4.98 -2.69
N VAL A 17 -4.01 -4.40 -1.61
CA VAL A 17 -4.62 -5.14 -0.50
C VAL A 17 -6.11 -4.78 -0.43
N MET A 18 -6.82 -5.11 -1.50
CA MET A 18 -8.24 -4.80 -1.71
C MET A 18 -8.98 -6.05 -2.16
N PRO A 19 -10.15 -6.37 -1.61
CA PRO A 19 -11.00 -7.43 -2.14
C PRO A 19 -11.41 -7.12 -3.58
N ALA A 20 -11.42 -8.15 -4.43
CA ALA A 20 -11.95 -8.06 -5.79
C ALA A 20 -13.44 -7.64 -5.76
N GLY A 21 -13.82 -6.71 -6.64
CA GLY A 21 -15.21 -6.25 -6.79
C GLY A 21 -15.54 -4.86 -6.22
N THR A 22 -14.58 -4.15 -5.63
CA THR A 22 -14.77 -2.74 -5.21
C THR A 22 -14.45 -1.77 -6.36
N GLY A 23 -15.03 -0.56 -6.36
CA GLY A 23 -14.73 0.46 -7.38
C GLY A 23 -13.24 0.86 -7.45
N ILE A 24 -12.55 0.81 -6.31
CA ILE A 24 -11.09 1.01 -6.23
C ILE A 24 -10.31 -0.17 -6.85
N TRP A 25 -10.88 -1.38 -6.86
CA TRP A 25 -10.25 -2.51 -7.55
C TRP A 25 -10.15 -2.27 -9.07
N ILE A 26 -11.09 -1.54 -9.67
CA ILE A 26 -11.06 -1.20 -11.11
C ILE A 26 -9.88 -0.26 -11.46
N ILE A 27 -9.32 0.48 -10.49
CA ILE A 27 -8.12 1.30 -10.69
C ILE A 27 -6.93 0.44 -11.12
N HIS A 28 -6.87 -0.82 -10.67
CA HIS A 28 -5.82 -1.77 -11.08
C HIS A 28 -5.86 -2.07 -12.57
N LEU A 29 -7.05 -2.18 -13.18
CA LEU A 29 -7.13 -2.35 -14.63
C LEU A 29 -6.48 -1.16 -15.34
N THR A 30 -6.73 0.06 -14.86
CA THR A 30 -6.10 1.26 -15.41
C THR A 30 -4.57 1.27 -15.21
N ILE A 31 -4.08 0.86 -14.04
CA ILE A 31 -2.63 0.70 -13.79
C ILE A 31 -2.01 -0.32 -14.75
N HIS A 32 -2.72 -1.42 -15.01
CA HIS A 32 -2.25 -2.47 -15.92
C HIS A 32 -2.22 -1.97 -17.37
N PHE A 33 -3.24 -1.23 -17.79
CA PHE A 33 -3.27 -0.58 -19.11
C PHE A 33 -2.13 0.43 -19.31
N LEU A 34 -1.64 1.04 -18.24
CA LEU A 34 -0.46 1.93 -18.27
C LEU A 34 0.87 1.16 -18.34
N GLY A 35 0.85 -0.17 -18.39
CA GLY A 35 2.03 -1.02 -18.53
C GLY A 35 2.79 -1.28 -17.23
N GLN A 36 2.17 -1.05 -16.07
CA GLN A 36 2.79 -1.26 -14.77
C GLN A 36 2.54 -2.66 -14.21
N THR A 37 3.43 -3.05 -13.29
CA THR A 37 3.31 -4.34 -12.60
C THR A 37 2.40 -4.22 -11.39
N ILE A 38 1.44 -5.13 -11.28
CA ILE A 38 0.49 -5.17 -10.17
C ILE A 38 0.70 -6.46 -9.39
N VAL A 39 0.85 -6.32 -8.08
CA VAL A 39 0.91 -7.42 -7.12
C VAL A 39 -0.40 -7.42 -6.36
N LEU A 40 -1.21 -8.45 -6.60
CA LEU A 40 -2.46 -8.66 -5.90
C LEU A 40 -2.19 -9.50 -4.65
N TYR A 41 -2.50 -8.93 -3.48
CA TYR A 41 -2.38 -9.65 -2.23
C TYR A 41 -3.72 -10.29 -1.86
N GLU A 42 -3.82 -11.60 -2.06
CA GLU A 42 -4.96 -12.43 -1.68
C GLU A 42 -4.75 -12.94 -0.24
N GLY A 43 -5.43 -12.32 0.74
CA GLY A 43 -5.40 -12.76 2.13
C GLY A 43 -5.40 -11.62 3.15
N SER A 44 -5.29 -11.97 4.44
CA SER A 44 -5.07 -10.99 5.50
C SER A 44 -3.57 -10.68 5.63
N PRO A 45 -3.15 -9.39 5.60
CA PRO A 45 -1.74 -8.99 5.56
C PRO A 45 -0.92 -9.38 6.80
N PHE A 46 -1.58 -9.91 7.83
CA PHE A 46 -0.98 -10.30 9.11
C PHE A 46 -1.34 -11.73 9.54
N PHE A 47 -1.93 -12.54 8.66
CA PHE A 47 -2.36 -13.91 8.99
C PHE A 47 -1.18 -14.87 9.25
N LEU A 48 -0.08 -14.73 8.51
CA LEU A 48 1.07 -15.63 8.58
C LEU A 48 2.11 -15.21 9.64
N SER A 49 2.34 -13.91 9.80
CA SER A 49 3.26 -13.33 10.78
C SER A 49 2.97 -11.83 10.93
N PRO A 50 3.27 -11.22 12.10
CA PRO A 50 3.30 -9.76 12.29
C PRO A 50 4.11 -9.00 11.24
N THR A 51 5.11 -9.65 10.62
CA THR A 51 6.00 -9.03 9.64
C THR A 51 5.65 -9.33 8.18
N SER A 52 4.71 -10.27 7.94
CA SER A 52 4.47 -10.81 6.60
C SER A 52 4.15 -9.75 5.55
N PHE A 53 3.38 -8.72 5.92
CA PHE A 53 3.11 -7.59 5.03
C PHE A 53 4.39 -6.89 4.57
N TRP A 54 5.30 -6.59 5.51
CA TRP A 54 6.55 -5.91 5.22
C TRP A 54 7.51 -6.80 4.42
N ASP A 55 7.52 -8.11 4.70
CA ASP A 55 8.31 -9.09 3.95
C ASP A 55 7.84 -9.16 2.49
N VAL A 56 6.53 -9.03 2.22
CA VAL A 56 5.97 -8.96 0.86
C VAL A 56 6.39 -7.69 0.14
N LEU A 57 6.41 -6.55 0.82
CA LEU A 57 6.88 -5.29 0.24
C LEU A 57 8.32 -5.39 -0.26
N GLU A 58 9.22 -5.93 0.56
CA GLU A 58 10.61 -6.11 0.19
C GLU A 58 10.77 -7.17 -0.90
N LYS A 59 10.19 -8.37 -0.72
CA LYS A 59 10.31 -9.50 -1.65
C LYS A 59 9.88 -9.13 -3.07
N HIS A 60 8.79 -8.38 -3.19
CA HIS A 60 8.25 -7.98 -4.49
C HIS A 60 8.77 -6.63 -4.99
N ARG A 61 9.65 -5.96 -4.21
CA ARG A 61 10.19 -4.63 -4.52
C ARG A 61 9.09 -3.62 -4.80
N ILE A 62 8.09 -3.60 -3.93
CA ILE A 62 6.91 -2.74 -4.09
C ILE A 62 7.33 -1.27 -3.98
N SER A 63 6.84 -0.46 -4.91
CA SER A 63 7.07 0.99 -4.88
C SER A 63 5.83 1.79 -4.53
N HIS A 64 4.64 1.26 -4.84
CA HIS A 64 3.37 1.92 -4.58
C HIS A 64 2.44 0.98 -3.81
N ILE A 65 1.80 1.45 -2.75
CA ILE A 65 0.88 0.67 -1.93
C ILE A 65 -0.51 1.27 -2.06
N LEU A 66 -1.50 0.42 -2.32
CA LEU A 66 -2.90 0.79 -2.33
C LEU A 66 -3.67 -0.13 -1.37
N MET A 67 -4.14 0.43 -0.26
CA MET A 67 -4.80 -0.35 0.81
C MET A 67 -5.92 0.41 1.52
N PHE A 68 -6.80 -0.32 2.21
CA PHE A 68 -7.80 0.27 3.09
C PHE A 68 -7.17 0.70 4.41
N PRO A 69 -7.78 1.65 5.15
CA PRO A 69 -7.31 2.01 6.49
C PRO A 69 -7.55 0.90 7.51
N ASN A 70 -8.54 0.02 7.33
CA ASN A 70 -8.90 -0.99 8.33
C ASN A 70 -7.74 -1.96 8.67
N PRO A 71 -7.08 -2.61 7.70
CA PRO A 71 -5.92 -3.46 7.99
C PRO A 71 -4.77 -2.66 8.63
N LEU A 72 -4.60 -1.40 8.24
CA LEU A 72 -3.55 -0.54 8.74
C LEU A 72 -3.77 -0.11 10.19
N ASP A 73 -5.03 0.20 10.55
CA ASP A 73 -5.45 0.47 11.92
C ASP A 73 -5.19 -0.76 12.82
N GLU A 74 -5.42 -1.97 12.31
CA GLU A 74 -5.11 -3.19 13.05
C GLU A 74 -3.61 -3.41 13.23
N MET A 75 -2.81 -3.19 12.18
CA MET A 75 -1.35 -3.24 12.25
C MET A 75 -0.80 -2.22 13.26
N GLN A 76 -1.34 -1.00 13.26
CA GLN A 76 -1.00 0.04 14.22
C GLN A 76 -1.34 -0.39 15.65
N LYS A 77 -2.56 -0.88 15.90
CA LYS A 77 -3.00 -1.33 17.23
C LYS A 77 -2.14 -2.46 17.78
N ARG A 78 -1.69 -3.37 16.92
CA ARG A 78 -0.86 -4.52 17.30
C ARG A 78 0.64 -4.22 17.24
N ASN A 79 1.04 -2.98 16.90
CA ASN A 79 2.43 -2.55 16.72
C ASN A 79 3.23 -3.46 15.78
N TYR A 80 2.63 -3.87 14.67
CA TYR A 80 3.25 -4.72 13.66
C TYR A 80 4.20 -3.90 12.78
N SER A 81 5.36 -3.57 13.33
CA SER A 81 6.41 -2.79 12.68
C SER A 81 7.34 -3.68 11.83
N PRO A 82 7.98 -3.12 10.79
CA PRO A 82 8.97 -3.83 10.01
C PRO A 82 10.19 -4.19 10.85
N THR A 83 10.78 -5.35 10.57
CA THR A 83 12.07 -5.77 11.16
C THR A 83 13.17 -4.83 10.69
N LYS A 84 14.14 -4.50 11.56
CA LYS A 84 15.28 -3.59 11.25
C LYS A 84 16.14 -3.98 10.03
N LYS A 85 15.98 -5.20 9.52
CA LYS A 85 16.71 -5.73 8.36
C LYS A 85 15.99 -5.49 7.03
N LEU A 86 14.71 -5.11 7.05
CA LEU A 86 13.91 -4.92 5.85
C LEU A 86 14.25 -3.59 5.17
N ASN A 87 14.58 -3.66 3.88
CA ASN A 87 14.77 -2.48 3.05
C ASN A 87 13.43 -2.04 2.44
N LEU A 88 12.85 -0.98 3.00
CA LEU A 88 11.59 -0.38 2.53
C LEU A 88 11.81 0.93 1.75
N SER A 89 13.05 1.28 1.42
CA SER A 89 13.39 2.52 0.70
C SER A 89 12.84 2.59 -0.73
N LEU A 90 12.34 1.47 -1.25
CA LEU A 90 11.69 1.40 -2.57
C LEU A 90 10.25 1.91 -2.54
N VAL A 91 9.60 1.94 -1.38
CA VAL A 91 8.22 2.38 -1.24
C VAL A 91 8.19 3.90 -1.31
N ARG A 92 7.71 4.43 -2.44
CA ARG A 92 7.62 5.87 -2.73
C ARG A 92 6.25 6.44 -2.42
N LEU A 93 5.19 5.66 -2.60
CA LEU A 93 3.82 6.13 -2.41
C LEU A 93 2.98 5.13 -1.61
N ALA A 94 2.35 5.60 -0.54
CA ALA A 94 1.32 4.87 0.18
C ALA A 94 -0.01 5.60 0.04
N THR A 95 -0.94 4.96 -0.68
CA THR A 95 -2.25 5.49 -1.00
C THR A 95 -3.33 4.75 -0.25
N VAL A 96 -4.10 5.48 0.56
CA VAL A 96 -5.21 4.93 1.34
C VAL A 96 -6.53 5.43 0.79
N GLY A 97 -7.41 4.50 0.44
CA GLY A 97 -8.69 4.78 -0.23
C GLY A 97 -9.77 5.46 0.63
N CYS A 98 -9.44 5.92 1.84
CA CYS A 98 -10.39 6.53 2.76
C CYS A 98 -9.66 7.41 3.81
N SER A 99 -10.42 8.19 4.58
CA SER A 99 -9.91 9.02 5.67
C SER A 99 -9.10 8.16 6.66
N THR A 100 -7.81 8.43 6.75
CA THR A 100 -6.89 7.72 7.64
C THR A 100 -6.82 8.46 8.96
N LYS A 101 -6.89 7.73 10.09
CA LYS A 101 -6.74 8.34 11.41
C LYS A 101 -5.33 8.91 11.57
N PRO A 102 -5.14 10.04 12.28
CA PRO A 102 -3.81 10.63 12.50
C PRO A 102 -2.79 9.63 13.07
N LYS A 103 -3.20 8.80 14.03
CA LYS A 103 -2.33 7.75 14.63
C LYS A 103 -1.83 6.72 13.62
N THR A 104 -2.68 6.39 12.65
CA THR A 104 -2.40 5.40 11.61
C THR A 104 -1.49 6.00 10.54
N TYR A 105 -1.70 7.28 10.23
CA TYR A 105 -0.80 8.07 9.41
C TYR A 105 0.60 8.18 10.04
N ASP A 106 0.69 8.53 11.32
CA ASP A 106 1.96 8.63 12.05
C ASP A 106 2.71 7.30 12.07
N PHE A 107 1.97 6.18 12.21
CA PHE A 107 2.52 4.84 12.14
C PHE A 107 3.15 4.54 10.78
N LEU A 108 2.52 4.93 9.68
CA LEU A 108 3.09 4.76 8.34
C LEU A 108 4.31 5.64 8.12
N VAL A 109 4.22 6.94 8.39
CA VAL A 109 5.33 7.88 8.20
C VAL A 109 6.56 7.46 9.02
N ARG A 110 6.34 6.92 10.22
CA ARG A 110 7.42 6.40 11.07
C ARG A 110 8.15 5.20 10.45
N ASN A 111 7.39 4.29 9.81
CA ASN A 111 7.92 3.03 9.26
C ASN A 111 8.38 3.16 7.80
N LEU A 112 7.83 4.12 7.05
CA LEU A 112 8.13 4.41 5.65
C LEU A 112 8.64 5.85 5.50
N LYS A 113 9.82 6.11 6.07
CA LYS A 113 10.40 7.46 6.21
C LYS A 113 10.59 8.21 4.89
N ASP A 114 10.89 7.48 3.82
CA ASP A 114 11.18 8.05 2.50
C ASP A 114 9.95 8.06 1.58
N SER A 115 8.79 7.61 2.07
CA SER A 115 7.56 7.52 1.28
C SER A 115 6.69 8.75 1.42
N VAL A 116 6.04 9.13 0.32
CA VAL A 116 4.94 10.10 0.31
C VAL A 116 3.64 9.38 0.64
N PHE A 117 2.87 9.93 1.57
CA PHE A 117 1.54 9.43 1.88
C PHE A 117 0.48 10.29 1.20
N SER A 118 -0.46 9.66 0.49
CA SER A 118 -1.56 10.36 -0.19
C SER A 118 -2.90 9.71 0.17
N PRO A 119 -3.78 10.38 0.94
CA PRO A 119 -5.14 9.92 1.15
C PRO A 119 -5.95 10.17 -0.12
N THR A 120 -6.21 9.13 -0.92
CA THR A 120 -7.06 9.25 -2.10
C THR A 120 -8.51 9.01 -1.72
N TYR A 121 -9.33 10.04 -1.89
CA TYR A 121 -10.78 9.93 -1.80
C TYR A 121 -11.34 9.58 -3.17
N GLY A 122 -11.85 8.36 -3.32
CA GLY A 122 -12.70 7.97 -4.45
C GLY A 122 -14.11 7.73 -3.92
N ASN A 123 -15.02 8.68 -4.13
CA ASN A 123 -16.44 8.37 -4.00
C ASN A 123 -16.84 7.56 -5.23
N SER A 124 -17.41 6.37 -4.99
CA SER A 124 -18.13 5.58 -6.00
C SER A 124 -19.34 6.33 -6.52
#